data_AF-A0A7V8IYD2-F1
#
_entry.id   AF-A0A7V8IYD2-F1
#
_cell.length_a   1.000
_cell.length_b   1.000
_cell.length_c   1.000
_cell.angle_alpha   90.00
_cell.angle_beta   90.00
_cell.angle_gamma   90.00
#
_symmetry.space_group_name_H-M   'P 1'
#
loop_
_entity.id
_entity.type
_entity.pdbx_description
1 polymer ?
#
loop_
_entity_poly.entity_id
_entity_poly.type
_entity_poly.pdbx_seq_one_letter_code
_entity_poly.pdbx_strand_id
1 'polypeptide(L)'
;MNLPTPQVRILSISDIRAYIAFRREMLLDAPWAFMASPGFDGASLGFKAWGREPDALRLNGRAFSEVHMSLALRRNKSPGPGRK
;
A
#
# COMPACT_ATOMS: atom_id res chain seq x y z
N MET A 1 12.05 10.98 34.36
CA MET A 1 10.70 10.59 33.88
C MET A 1 10.74 9.10 33.61
N ASN A 2 9.90 8.29 34.28
CA ASN A 2 9.83 6.85 34.05
C ASN A 2 8.70 6.59 33.05
N LEU A 3 9.04 6.30 31.78
CA LEU A 3 8.04 5.96 30.78
C LEU A 3 7.65 4.49 30.94
N PRO A 4 6.35 4.16 30.83
CA PRO A 4 5.93 2.76 30.88
C PRO A 4 6.57 1.98 29.72
N THR A 5 6.98 0.74 30.00
CA THR A 5 7.52 -0.16 28.98
C THR A 5 6.42 -0.47 27.94
N PRO A 6 6.67 -0.24 26.65
CA PRO A 6 5.69 -0.56 25.61
C PRO A 6 5.45 -2.08 25.56
N GLN A 7 4.18 -2.48 25.56
CA GLN A 7 3.76 -3.87 25.45
C GLN A 7 3.37 -4.18 24.01
N VAL A 8 4.03 -5.16 23.39
CA VAL A 8 3.74 -5.62 22.04
C VAL A 8 2.72 -6.75 22.10
N ARG A 9 1.60 -6.63 21.37
CA ARG A 9 0.58 -7.68 21.27
C ARG A 9 0.00 -7.76 19.86
N ILE A 10 -0.64 -8.89 19.55
CA ILE A 10 -1.44 -9.04 18.32
C ILE A 10 -2.66 -8.12 18.41
N LEU A 11 -2.96 -7.45 17.28
CA LEU A 11 -4.16 -6.63 17.14
C LEU A 11 -5.41 -7.50 17.02
N SER A 12 -6.47 -7.07 17.70
CA SER A 12 -7.81 -7.66 17.65
C SER A 12 -8.72 -6.82 16.75
N ILE A 13 -9.93 -7.32 16.48
CA ILE A 13 -10.97 -6.57 15.77
C ILE A 13 -11.28 -5.22 16.44
N SER A 14 -11.21 -5.14 17.76
CA SER A 14 -11.47 -3.91 18.50
C SER A 14 -10.46 -2.79 18.18
N ASP A 15 -9.27 -3.15 17.69
CA ASP A 15 -8.20 -2.20 17.38
C ASP A 15 -8.33 -1.57 15.97
N ILE A 16 -9.29 -2.04 15.16
CA ILE A 16 -9.36 -1.70 13.72
C ILE A 16 -9.44 -0.19 13.46
N ARG A 17 -10.18 0.55 14.29
CA ARG A 17 -10.33 2.01 14.14
C ARG A 17 -9.02 2.74 14.40
N ALA A 18 -8.33 2.37 15.48
CA ALA A 18 -7.04 2.96 15.84
C ALA A 18 -5.97 2.61 14.78
N TYR A 19 -5.94 1.37 14.32
CA TYR A 19 -5.04 0.92 13.26
C TYR A 19 -5.25 1.72 11.96
N ILE A 20 -6.50 1.92 11.52
CA ILE A 20 -6.80 2.69 10.31
C ILE A 20 -6.37 4.16 10.46
N ALA A 21 -6.62 4.77 11.61
CA ALA A 21 -6.23 6.15 11.88
C ALA A 21 -4.70 6.32 11.81
N PHE A 22 -3.96 5.46 12.54
CA PHE A 22 -2.51 5.49 12.56
C PHE A 22 -1.92 5.22 11.17
N ARG A 23 -2.49 4.26 10.43
CA ARG A 23 -2.07 3.99 9.05
C ARG A 23 -2.28 5.18 8.13
N ARG A 24 -3.37 5.93 8.28
CA ARG A 24 -3.60 7.16 7.50
C ARG A 24 -2.56 8.23 7.81
N GLU A 25 -2.22 8.41 9.07
CA GLU A 25 -1.16 9.34 9.50
C GLU A 25 0.19 8.93 8.88
N MET A 26 0.55 7.64 8.94
CA MET A 26 1.78 7.14 8.32
C MET A 26 1.80 7.32 6.80
N LEU A 27 0.66 7.15 6.12
CA LEU A 27 0.56 7.37 4.68
C LEU A 27 0.58 8.86 4.29
N LEU A 28 0.19 9.77 5.18
CA LEU A 28 0.35 11.20 4.96
C LEU A 28 1.81 11.63 5.12
N ASP A 29 2.51 11.05 6.10
CA ASP A 29 3.93 11.31 6.37
C ASP A 29 4.85 10.71 5.28
N ALA A 30 4.55 9.49 4.82
CA ALA A 30 5.33 8.78 3.82
C ALA A 30 4.46 8.25 2.65
N PRO A 31 3.89 9.13 1.80
CA PRO A 31 2.94 8.78 0.74
C PRO A 31 3.49 7.89 -0.37
N TRP A 32 4.81 7.68 -0.39
CA TRP A 32 5.52 6.87 -1.39
C TRP A 32 5.90 5.48 -0.89
N ALA A 33 5.74 5.20 0.41
CA ALA A 33 6.04 3.90 0.97
C ALA A 33 4.94 2.90 0.56
N PHE A 34 5.34 1.77 -0.02
CA PHE A 34 4.47 0.62 -0.34
C PHE A 34 3.37 0.82 -1.41
N MET A 35 3.53 1.78 -2.33
CA MET A 35 2.53 2.07 -3.38
C MET A 35 1.09 2.31 -2.84
N ALA A 36 0.97 2.71 -1.56
CA ALA A 36 -0.29 3.02 -0.93
C ALA A 36 -0.35 4.53 -0.74
N SER A 37 -1.39 5.18 -1.29
CA SER A 37 -1.72 6.57 -0.95
C SER A 37 -2.93 6.57 -0.02
N PRO A 38 -3.07 7.55 0.89
CA PRO A 38 -4.18 7.64 1.86
C PRO A 38 -5.59 7.53 1.25
N GLY A 39 -5.74 7.83 -0.05
CA GLY A 39 -7.01 7.78 -0.77
C GLY A 39 -7.11 6.69 -1.84
N PHE A 40 -6.25 5.67 -1.82
CA PHE A 40 -5.88 5.00 -3.06
C PHE A 40 -5.84 3.45 -2.99
N ASP A 41 -6.69 2.78 -3.78
CA ASP A 41 -6.57 1.36 -4.12
C ASP A 41 -6.08 1.22 -5.59
N GLY A 42 -5.13 0.34 -5.87
CA GLY A 42 -4.51 0.21 -7.21
C GLY A 42 -5.52 0.09 -8.38
N ALA A 43 -6.70 -0.48 -8.12
CA ALA A 43 -7.76 -0.68 -9.10
C ALA A 43 -8.28 0.65 -9.70
N SER A 44 -8.39 1.71 -8.91
CA SER A 44 -8.93 3.00 -9.38
C SER A 44 -7.99 3.78 -10.31
N LEU A 45 -6.70 3.43 -10.39
CA LEU A 45 -5.72 3.98 -11.37
C LEU A 45 -5.65 3.16 -12.67
N GLY A 46 -6.45 2.11 -12.80
CA GLY A 46 -6.44 1.26 -13.99
C GLY A 46 -5.34 0.21 -14.01
N PHE A 47 -4.71 -0.09 -12.87
CA PHE A 47 -3.87 -1.29 -12.74
C PHE A 47 -4.75 -2.53 -12.94
N LYS A 48 -4.28 -3.47 -13.77
CA LYS A 48 -4.97 -4.74 -14.04
C LYS A 48 -4.18 -5.87 -13.41
N ALA A 49 -4.87 -6.72 -12.65
CA ALA A 49 -4.28 -7.96 -12.16
C ALA A 49 -3.93 -8.88 -13.33
N TRP A 50 -2.75 -9.48 -13.28
CA TRP A 50 -2.30 -10.45 -14.28
C TRP A 50 -1.78 -11.75 -13.66
N GLY A 51 -1.57 -11.79 -12.34
CA GLY A 51 -1.10 -12.97 -11.64
C GLY A 51 -1.52 -12.98 -10.18
N ARG A 52 -1.57 -14.18 -9.60
CA ARG A 52 -1.78 -14.41 -8.18
C ARG A 52 -0.91 -15.56 -7.73
N GLU A 53 -0.15 -15.34 -6.67
CA GLU A 53 0.63 -16.38 -6.01
C GLU A 53 -0.06 -16.73 -4.68
N PRO A 54 -0.70 -17.91 -4.58
CA PRO A 54 -1.30 -18.37 -3.34
C PRO A 54 -0.21 -18.68 -2.31
N ASP A 55 -0.51 -18.47 -1.03
CA ASP A 55 0.40 -18.76 0.08
C ASP A 55 1.80 -18.08 0.02
N ALA A 56 1.95 -17.03 -0.79
CA ALA A 56 3.20 -16.28 -0.97
C ALA A 56 3.82 -15.81 0.36
N LEU A 57 2.99 -15.50 1.36
CA LEU A 57 3.44 -15.13 2.70
C LEU A 57 2.64 -15.86 3.78
N ARG A 58 3.33 -16.27 4.84
CA ARG A 58 2.69 -16.75 6.08
C ARG A 58 3.04 -15.85 7.24
N LEU A 59 2.02 -15.33 7.91
CA LEU A 59 2.15 -14.49 9.10
C LEU A 59 1.21 -15.01 10.19
N ASN A 60 1.76 -15.35 11.35
CA ASN A 60 1.02 -15.92 12.49
C ASN A 60 0.16 -17.15 12.11
N GLY A 61 0.71 -18.04 11.29
CA GLY A 61 0.01 -19.26 10.84
C GLY A 61 -1.06 -19.02 9.77
N ARG A 62 -1.35 -17.77 9.40
CA ARG A 62 -2.25 -17.44 8.30
C ARG A 62 -1.47 -17.23 7.01
N ALA A 63 -1.92 -17.87 5.95
CA ALA A 63 -1.38 -17.67 4.61
C ALA A 63 -2.07 -16.48 3.90
N PHE A 64 -1.28 -15.73 3.15
CA PHE A 64 -1.68 -14.58 2.35
C PHE A 64 -1.23 -14.80 0.92
N SER A 65 -2.10 -14.49 -0.04
CA SER A 65 -1.73 -14.50 -1.45
C SER A 65 -1.14 -13.16 -1.86
N GLU A 66 -0.13 -13.18 -2.72
CA GLU A 66 0.32 -12.01 -3.44
C GLU A 66 -0.48 -11.88 -4.75
N VAL A 67 -0.84 -10.66 -5.13
CA VAL A 67 -1.54 -10.37 -6.40
C VAL A 67 -0.69 -9.40 -7.20
N HIS A 68 -0.25 -9.83 -8.37
CA HIS A 68 0.54 -8.99 -9.27
C HIS A 68 -0.39 -8.18 -10.17
N MET A 69 -0.15 -6.87 -10.24
CA MET A 69 -0.91 -5.94 -11.07
C MET A 69 0.04 -5.14 -11.97
N SER A 70 -0.43 -4.70 -13.13
CA SER A 70 0.34 -3.86 -14.05
C SER A 70 -0.51 -2.71 -14.58
N LEU A 71 0.12 -1.56 -14.82
CA LEU A 71 -0.50 -0.41 -15.46
C LEU A 71 0.24 -0.14 -16.78
N ALA A 72 -0.52 -0.13 -17.88
CA ALA A 72 0.03 0.25 -19.17
C ALA A 72 0.17 1.77 -19.24
N LEU A 73 1.39 2.27 -19.15
CA LEU A 73 1.68 3.69 -19.30
C LEU A 73 1.78 4.04 -20.79
N ARG A 74 1.00 5.03 -21.24
CA ARG A 74 1.23 5.63 -22.55
C ARG A 74 2.42 6.56 -22.45
N ARG A 75 3.41 6.37 -23.34
CA ARG A 75 4.48 7.36 -23.52
C ARG A 75 3.86 8.60 -24.17
N ASN A 76 3.81 9.71 -23.45
CA ASN A 76 3.49 11.00 -24.06
C ASN A 76 4.60 11.34 -25.06
N LYS A 77 4.22 11.71 -26.30
CA LYS A 77 5.15 12.36 -27.23
C LYS A 77 5.61 13.65 -26.55
N SER A 78 6.89 13.76 -26.23
CA SER A 78 7.49 15.07 -25.91
C SER A 78 7.14 16.02 -27.06
N PRO A 79 6.74 17.28 -26.78
CA PRO A 79 6.66 18.27 -27.85
C PRO A 79 8.04 18.32 -28.51
N GLY A 80 8.09 18.00 -29.81
CA GLY A 80 9.32 18.14 -30.58
C GLY A 80 9.82 19.58 -30.48
N PRO A 81 11.13 19.83 -30.62
CA PRO A 81 11.66 21.18 -30.55
C PRO A 81 10.89 22.05 -31.56
N GLY A 82 10.21 23.08 -31.07
CA GLY A 82 9.42 23.99 -31.90
C GLY A 82 10.31 24.50 -33.03
N ARG A 83 9.87 24.33 -34.27
CA ARG A 83 10.52 24.97 -35.42
C ARG A 83 10.41 26.49 -35.19
N LYS A 84 11.57 27.13 -35.12
CA LYS A 84 11.71 28.59 -35.17
C LYS A 84 11.34 29.10 -36.56
#